data_AF-X1KAN2-F1
#
_entry.id   AF-X1KAN2-F1
#
_cell.length_a   1.000
_cell.length_b   1.000
_cell.length_c   1.000
_cell.angle_alpha   90.00
_cell.angle_beta   90.00
_cell.angle_gamma   90.00
#
_symmetry.space_group_name_H-M   'P 1'
#
loop_
_entity.id
_entity.type
_entity.pdbx_description
1 polymer ?
#
loop_
_entity_poly.entity_id
_entity_poly.type
_entity_poly.pdbx_seq_one_letter_code
_entity_poly.pdbx_strand_id
1 'polypeptide(L)'
;MDKLQNIIEKIKKPDLSLAKQAQAGLDNLTKPRGSLGRLEELAKQIVSITGNLGHKIKKKAIVVMAADHGVVEEGISAYPGEVTGQMVYNFLDGGAAINVLARHIGAEVLVVDIGVAADFQEHQWLMLKKIDYGTKNMVKGPAMTYDQAVKSLEVGIEAAEKMINKGYDIIATG
;
A
#
# COMPACT_ATOMS: atom_id res chain seq x y z
N MET A 1 6.00 -7.29 23.51
CA MET A 1 5.51 -6.00 23.02
C MET A 1 4.64 -6.28 21.81
N ASP A 2 3.51 -5.58 21.71
CA ASP A 2 2.62 -5.59 20.55
C ASP A 2 3.41 -5.27 19.25
N LYS A 3 3.13 -5.97 18.15
CA LYS A 3 3.86 -5.82 16.87
C LYS A 3 3.78 -4.38 16.37
N LEU A 4 2.62 -3.75 16.53
CA LEU A 4 2.39 -2.36 16.15
C LEU A 4 3.36 -1.42 16.87
N GLN A 5 3.49 -1.54 18.19
CA GLN A 5 4.38 -0.70 18.99
C GLN A 5 5.85 -0.85 18.57
N ASN A 6 6.30 -2.08 18.35
CA ASN A 6 7.66 -2.36 17.88
C ASN A 6 7.94 -1.72 16.52
N ILE A 7 6.97 -1.72 15.60
CA ILE A 7 7.12 -1.06 14.30
C ILE A 7 7.16 0.47 14.45
N ILE A 8 6.29 1.06 15.27
CA ILE A 8 6.27 2.50 15.52
C ILE A 8 7.64 2.97 16.04
N GLU A 9 8.23 2.25 16.99
CA GLU A 9 9.55 2.57 17.56
C GLU A 9 10.70 2.47 16.56
N LYS A 10 10.53 1.69 15.49
CA LYS A 10 11.53 1.52 14.42
C LYS A 10 11.44 2.57 13.32
N ILE A 11 10.37 3.38 13.27
CA ILE A 11 10.23 4.44 12.27
C ILE A 11 11.26 5.54 12.57
N LYS A 12 12.17 5.77 11.63
CA LYS A 12 13.24 6.77 11.74
C LYS A 12 13.00 7.91 10.75
N LYS A 13 13.54 9.08 11.08
CA LYS A 13 13.62 10.18 10.13
C LYS A 13 14.56 9.80 8.97
N PRO A 14 14.23 10.17 7.72
CA PRO A 14 15.15 10.00 6.59
C PRO A 14 16.51 10.68 6.82
N ASP A 15 17.58 10.12 6.25
CA ASP A 15 18.93 10.67 6.39
C ASP A 15 19.14 11.87 5.45
N LEU A 16 19.13 13.07 6.04
CA LEU A 16 19.30 14.33 5.30
C LEU A 16 20.74 14.58 4.83
N SER A 17 21.74 13.87 5.37
CA SER A 17 23.14 14.02 4.95
C SER A 17 23.32 13.51 3.51
N LEU A 18 22.64 12.41 3.16
CA LEU A 18 22.65 11.84 1.83
C LEU A 18 21.87 12.68 0.82
N ALA A 19 20.85 13.43 1.25
CA ALA A 19 20.13 14.37 0.39
C ALA A 19 21.06 15.42 -0.22
N LYS A 20 22.04 15.93 0.55
CA LYS A 20 23.04 16.89 0.06
C LYS A 20 23.97 16.26 -0.96
N GLN A 21 24.43 15.04 -0.71
CA GLN A 21 25.29 14.30 -1.64
C GLN A 21 24.53 13.97 -2.94
N ALA A 22 23.24 13.61 -2.85
CA ALA A 22 22.38 13.40 -4.01
C ALA A 22 22.23 14.68 -4.84
N GLN A 23 21.99 15.84 -4.22
CA GLN A 23 21.90 17.12 -4.93
C GLN A 23 23.22 17.45 -5.65
N ALA A 24 24.37 17.25 -4.98
CA ALA A 24 25.67 17.50 -5.60
C ALA A 24 25.89 16.63 -6.85
N GLY A 25 25.46 15.37 -6.81
CA GLY A 25 25.46 14.49 -7.98
C GLY A 25 24.55 14.98 -9.09
N LEU A 26 23.32 15.42 -8.76
CA LEU A 26 22.36 15.98 -9.71
C LEU A 26 22.86 17.28 -10.35
N ASP A 27 23.53 18.14 -9.59
CA ASP A 27 24.09 19.42 -10.08
C ASP A 27 25.28 19.23 -11.02
N ASN A 28 25.90 18.06 -11.01
CA ASN A 28 27.01 17.69 -11.89
C ASN A 28 26.55 16.98 -13.18
N LEU A 29 25.25 16.74 -13.35
CA LEU A 29 24.71 16.21 -14.60
C LEU A 29 24.72 17.29 -15.69
N THR A 30 24.76 16.87 -16.97
CA THR A 30 24.71 17.75 -18.13
C THR A 30 23.32 18.38 -18.32
N LYS A 31 22.96 19.30 -17.42
CA LYS A 31 21.70 20.06 -17.40
C LYS A 31 21.91 21.38 -16.64
N PRO A 32 21.12 22.44 -16.91
CA PRO A 32 21.11 23.59 -16.00
C PRO A 32 20.71 23.16 -14.59
N ARG A 33 21.35 23.76 -13.57
CA ARG A 33 21.05 23.44 -12.17
C ARG A 33 19.56 23.67 -11.87
N GLY A 34 18.93 22.73 -11.17
CA GLY A 34 17.51 22.78 -10.82
C GLY A 34 16.52 22.61 -11.98
N SER A 35 16.98 22.44 -13.23
CA SER A 35 16.08 22.39 -14.40
C SER A 35 15.11 21.20 -14.43
N LEU A 36 15.37 20.14 -13.65
CA LEU A 36 14.45 19.00 -13.53
C LEU A 36 13.41 19.16 -12.41
N GLY A 37 13.46 20.26 -11.64
CA GLY A 37 12.47 20.64 -10.63
C GLY A 37 12.13 19.49 -9.67
N ARG A 38 10.84 19.09 -9.66
CA ARG A 38 10.29 18.04 -8.78
C ARG A 38 10.98 16.68 -8.92
N LEU A 39 11.60 16.38 -10.07
CA LEU A 39 12.34 15.13 -10.22
C LEU A 39 13.61 15.11 -9.36
N GLU A 40 14.27 16.25 -9.18
CA GLU A 40 15.43 16.36 -8.28
C GLU A 40 15.01 16.21 -6.82
N GLU A 41 13.86 16.79 -6.46
CA GLU A 41 13.26 16.64 -5.13
C GLU A 41 12.94 15.18 -4.81
N LEU A 42 12.30 14.48 -5.77
CA LEU A 42 11.97 13.08 -5.62
C LEU A 42 13.22 12.19 -5.51
N ALA A 43 14.24 12.44 -6.34
CA ALA A 43 15.50 11.70 -6.27
C ALA A 43 16.17 11.85 -4.88
N LYS A 44 16.22 13.07 -4.33
CA LYS A 44 16.72 13.31 -2.96
C LYS A 44 15.91 12.58 -1.90
N GLN A 45 14.58 12.57 -2.04
CA GLN A 45 13.69 11.90 -1.10
C GLN A 45 13.94 10.39 -1.09
N ILE A 46 14.04 9.76 -2.28
CA ILE A 46 14.31 8.33 -2.40
C ILE A 46 15.66 7.98 -1.74
N VAL A 47 16.71 8.73 -2.03
CA VAL A 47 18.03 8.50 -1.40
C VAL A 47 17.95 8.66 0.12
N SER A 48 17.27 9.68 0.62
CA SER A 48 17.13 9.93 2.07
C SER A 48 16.37 8.80 2.78
N ILE A 49 15.34 8.25 2.14
CA ILE A 49 14.53 7.14 2.68
C ILE A 49 15.31 5.84 2.65
N THR A 50 15.99 5.56 1.54
CA THR A 50 16.67 4.27 1.31
C THR A 50 18.07 4.21 1.91
N GLY A 51 18.64 5.35 2.30
CA GLY A 51 20.01 5.42 2.81
C GLY A 51 21.07 5.10 1.75
N ASN A 52 20.73 5.15 0.46
CA ASN A 52 21.59 4.67 -0.62
C ASN A 52 21.55 5.59 -1.84
N LEU A 53 22.68 6.26 -2.12
CA LEU A 53 22.86 7.18 -3.26
C LEU A 53 22.65 6.53 -4.63
N GLY A 54 22.88 5.22 -4.73
CA GLY A 54 22.73 4.45 -5.96
C GLY A 54 21.48 3.58 -6.00
N HIS A 55 20.49 3.84 -5.13
CA HIS A 55 19.28 3.02 -5.07
C HIS A 55 18.54 3.03 -6.42
N LYS A 56 18.19 1.84 -6.92
CA LYS A 56 17.43 1.64 -8.14
C LYS A 56 16.12 0.93 -7.79
N ILE A 57 14.99 1.53 -8.15
CA ILE A 57 13.68 0.92 -7.97
C ILE A 57 13.44 -0.10 -9.10
N LYS A 58 13.66 -1.38 -8.81
CA LYS A 58 13.52 -2.49 -9.76
C LYS A 58 12.16 -3.17 -9.64
N LYS A 59 11.70 -3.47 -8.42
CA LYS A 59 10.42 -4.14 -8.17
C LYS A 59 9.44 -3.20 -7.47
N LYS A 60 8.20 -3.18 -7.97
CA LYS A 60 7.13 -2.27 -7.51
C LYS A 60 5.89 -3.08 -7.18
N ALA A 61 5.26 -2.77 -6.06
CA ALA A 61 4.05 -3.41 -5.61
C ALA A 61 2.93 -2.40 -5.47
N ILE A 62 1.71 -2.80 -5.77
CA ILE A 62 0.49 -2.11 -5.36
C ILE A 62 -0.27 -3.07 -4.45
N VAL A 63 -0.53 -2.65 -3.21
CA VAL A 63 -1.27 -3.42 -2.23
C VAL A 63 -2.67 -2.84 -2.13
N VAL A 64 -3.66 -3.62 -2.57
CA VAL A 64 -5.07 -3.25 -2.56
C VAL A 64 -5.74 -3.86 -1.33
N MET A 65 -6.27 -3.02 -0.43
CA MET A 65 -6.99 -3.48 0.76
C MET A 65 -8.49 -3.52 0.47
N ALA A 66 -9.06 -4.73 0.39
CA ALA A 66 -10.47 -4.94 0.11
C ALA A 66 -11.27 -5.22 1.39
N ALA A 67 -12.30 -4.41 1.64
CA ALA A 67 -13.26 -4.61 2.72
C ALA A 67 -14.62 -3.98 2.40
N ASP A 68 -15.68 -4.53 3.00
CA ASP A 68 -17.02 -3.94 2.97
C ASP A 68 -17.29 -3.07 4.21
N HIS A 69 -18.27 -2.18 4.08
CA HIS A 69 -18.66 -1.26 5.14
C HIS A 69 -20.14 -1.35 5.45
N GLY A 70 -20.49 -1.66 6.69
CA GLY A 70 -21.89 -1.78 7.13
C GLY A 70 -22.71 -0.49 7.04
N VAL A 71 -22.07 0.67 6.88
CA VAL A 71 -22.79 1.95 6.62
C VAL A 71 -23.55 1.94 5.29
N VAL A 72 -23.30 0.97 4.40
CA VAL A 72 -24.07 0.78 3.17
C VAL A 72 -25.56 0.57 3.42
N GLU A 73 -25.94 0.07 4.60
CA GLU A 73 -27.34 -0.04 5.05
C GLU A 73 -28.10 1.29 5.00
N GLU A 74 -27.39 2.43 5.07
CA GLU A 74 -27.98 3.77 5.04
C GLU A 74 -28.29 4.27 3.61
N GLY A 75 -28.14 3.41 2.60
CA GLY A 75 -28.50 3.75 1.20
C GLY A 75 -27.56 4.76 0.54
N ILE A 76 -26.33 4.89 1.05
CA ILE A 76 -25.34 5.89 0.61
C ILE A 76 -24.46 5.41 -0.56
N SER A 77 -24.49 4.12 -0.90
CA SER A 77 -23.62 3.56 -1.95
C SER A 77 -24.29 3.63 -3.33
N ALA A 78 -23.49 3.98 -4.33
CA ALA A 78 -23.90 3.94 -5.74
C ALA A 78 -24.01 2.50 -6.29
N TYR A 79 -23.41 1.52 -5.61
CA TYR A 79 -23.35 0.11 -6.03
C TYR A 79 -23.76 -0.84 -4.89
N PRO A 80 -24.32 -2.02 -5.21
CA PRO A 80 -24.58 -3.07 -4.21
C PRO A 80 -23.30 -3.53 -3.50
N GLY A 81 -23.42 -3.98 -2.24
CA GLY A 81 -22.27 -4.47 -1.46
C GLY A 81 -21.58 -5.70 -2.07
N GLU A 82 -22.31 -6.52 -2.84
CA GLU A 82 -21.75 -7.71 -3.53
C GLU A 82 -20.66 -7.36 -4.56
N VAL A 83 -20.63 -6.11 -5.05
CA VAL A 83 -19.67 -5.65 -6.06
C VAL A 83 -18.23 -5.69 -5.52
N THR A 84 -18.02 -5.52 -4.21
CA THR A 84 -16.69 -5.61 -3.61
C THR A 84 -16.05 -6.98 -3.87
N GLY A 85 -16.80 -8.06 -3.66
CA GLY A 85 -16.33 -9.42 -3.92
C GLY A 85 -16.04 -9.68 -5.39
N GLN A 86 -16.88 -9.17 -6.29
CA GLN A 86 -16.67 -9.24 -7.73
C GLN A 86 -15.40 -8.48 -8.16
N MET A 87 -15.14 -7.32 -7.55
CA MET A 87 -13.94 -6.54 -7.81
C MET A 87 -12.68 -7.26 -7.34
N VAL A 88 -12.72 -7.99 -6.22
CA VAL A 88 -11.60 -8.86 -5.80
C VAL A 88 -11.26 -9.85 -6.91
N TYR A 89 -12.24 -10.59 -7.44
CA TYR A 89 -11.99 -11.49 -8.58
C TYR A 89 -11.44 -10.74 -9.80
N ASN A 90 -12.00 -9.58 -10.13
CA ASN A 90 -11.50 -8.75 -11.23
C ASN A 90 -10.03 -8.29 -11.05
N PHE A 91 -9.62 -7.99 -9.81
CA PHE A 91 -8.21 -7.68 -9.51
C PHE A 91 -7.31 -8.89 -9.71
N LEU A 92 -7.75 -10.07 -9.29
CA LEU A 92 -6.99 -11.33 -9.40
C LEU A 92 -6.89 -11.79 -10.86
N ASP A 93 -7.94 -11.60 -11.64
CA ASP A 93 -7.99 -11.90 -13.09
C ASP A 93 -7.26 -10.84 -13.93
N GLY A 94 -6.81 -9.74 -13.32
CA GLY A 94 -6.02 -8.72 -13.99
C GLY A 94 -6.83 -7.73 -14.85
N GLY A 95 -8.17 -7.69 -14.68
CA GLY A 95 -9.09 -6.93 -15.50
C GLY A 95 -9.43 -5.52 -15.01
N ALA A 96 -9.09 -5.17 -13.76
CA ALA A 96 -9.41 -3.85 -13.23
C ALA A 96 -8.44 -2.76 -13.74
N ALA A 97 -8.86 -1.49 -13.63
CA ALA A 97 -8.06 -0.34 -14.05
C ALA A 97 -6.66 -0.32 -13.39
N ILE A 98 -6.58 -0.66 -12.10
CA ILE A 98 -5.30 -0.73 -11.40
C ILE A 98 -4.36 -1.78 -11.99
N ASN A 99 -4.88 -2.90 -12.50
CA ASN A 99 -4.05 -3.92 -13.15
C ASN A 99 -3.45 -3.40 -14.46
N VAL A 100 -4.22 -2.63 -15.24
CA VAL A 100 -3.73 -1.99 -16.47
C VAL A 100 -2.60 -1.01 -16.15
N LEU A 101 -2.81 -0.13 -15.16
CA LEU A 101 -1.81 0.85 -14.74
C LEU A 101 -0.57 0.18 -14.13
N ALA A 102 -0.76 -0.85 -13.31
CA ALA A 102 0.33 -1.63 -12.72
C ALA A 102 1.21 -2.25 -13.80
N ARG A 103 0.62 -2.89 -14.81
CA ARG A 103 1.37 -3.44 -15.96
C ARG A 103 2.15 -2.34 -16.70
N HIS A 104 1.55 -1.16 -16.89
CA HIS A 104 2.22 -0.05 -17.57
C HIS A 104 3.51 0.40 -16.85
N ILE A 105 3.52 0.38 -15.50
CA ILE A 105 4.68 0.78 -14.70
C ILE A 105 5.58 -0.40 -14.25
N GLY A 106 5.25 -1.63 -14.66
CA GLY A 106 5.94 -2.84 -14.22
C GLY A 106 5.76 -3.17 -12.74
N ALA A 107 4.58 -2.88 -12.18
CA ALA A 107 4.21 -3.23 -10.81
C ALA A 107 3.33 -4.48 -10.76
N GLU A 108 3.43 -5.20 -9.65
CA GLU A 108 2.55 -6.34 -9.34
C GLU A 108 1.47 -5.92 -8.33
N VAL A 109 0.27 -6.47 -8.47
CA VAL A 109 -0.87 -6.15 -7.59
C VAL A 109 -1.06 -7.29 -6.60
N LEU A 110 -0.95 -6.97 -5.31
CA LEU A 110 -1.32 -7.84 -4.21
C LEU A 110 -2.67 -7.39 -3.68
N VAL A 111 -3.66 -8.27 -3.67
CA VAL A 111 -4.94 -8.02 -3.02
C VAL A 111 -4.90 -8.57 -1.60
N VAL A 112 -5.38 -7.80 -0.65
CA VAL A 112 -5.56 -8.21 0.74
C VAL A 112 -7.05 -8.13 1.06
N ASP A 113 -7.68 -9.27 1.23
CA ASP A 113 -9.02 -9.33 1.81
C ASP A 113 -8.87 -9.13 3.32
N ILE A 114 -9.20 -7.92 3.77
CA ILE A 114 -9.15 -7.52 5.18
C ILE A 114 -10.56 -7.41 5.78
N GLY A 115 -11.61 -7.50 4.97
CA GLY A 115 -12.97 -7.42 5.50
C GLY A 115 -14.09 -7.52 4.46
N VAL A 116 -13.91 -8.23 3.34
CA VAL A 116 -14.99 -8.37 2.35
C VAL A 116 -16.07 -9.29 2.91
N ALA A 117 -17.34 -9.00 2.68
CA ALA A 117 -18.48 -9.81 3.11
C ALA A 117 -18.71 -11.04 2.21
N ALA A 118 -17.63 -11.72 1.82
CA ALA A 118 -17.63 -12.92 0.98
C ALA A 118 -16.37 -13.77 1.25
N ASP A 119 -16.44 -15.06 0.93
CA ASP A 119 -15.31 -15.98 0.99
C ASP A 119 -14.61 -16.12 -0.35
N PHE A 120 -13.30 -16.36 -0.30
CA PHE A 120 -12.45 -16.54 -1.48
C PHE A 120 -11.58 -17.78 -1.35
N GLN A 121 -11.25 -18.38 -2.50
CA GLN A 121 -10.26 -19.44 -2.56
C GLN A 121 -8.84 -18.87 -2.45
N GLU A 122 -7.89 -19.71 -2.02
CA GLU A 122 -6.48 -19.32 -1.96
C GLU A 122 -5.96 -18.93 -3.35
N HIS A 123 -5.16 -17.86 -3.40
CA HIS A 123 -4.51 -17.40 -4.62
C HIS A 123 -3.16 -16.77 -4.29
N GLN A 124 -2.16 -16.94 -5.17
CA GLN A 124 -0.80 -16.46 -4.93
C GLN A 124 -0.69 -14.93 -4.72
N TRP A 125 -1.61 -14.18 -5.32
CA TRP A 125 -1.75 -12.71 -5.23
C TRP A 125 -2.88 -12.25 -4.32
N LEU A 126 -3.44 -13.16 -3.51
CA LEU A 126 -4.44 -12.84 -2.50
C LEU A 126 -3.90 -13.13 -1.10
N MET A 127 -4.08 -12.20 -0.17
CA MET A 127 -3.91 -12.43 1.26
C MET A 127 -5.27 -12.46 1.94
N LEU A 128 -5.62 -13.62 2.47
CA LEU A 128 -6.83 -13.81 3.28
C LEU A 128 -6.51 -13.42 4.73
N LYS A 129 -6.86 -12.19 5.10
CA LYS A 129 -6.60 -11.59 6.42
C LYS A 129 -7.84 -10.90 6.99
N LYS A 130 -9.02 -11.44 6.65
CA LYS A 130 -10.33 -10.92 7.00
C LYS A 130 -10.45 -10.71 8.52
N ILE A 131 -10.81 -9.49 8.92
CA ILE A 131 -11.03 -9.11 10.32
C ILE A 131 -12.46 -9.43 10.75
N ASP A 132 -13.43 -9.15 9.88
CA ASP A 132 -14.86 -9.45 10.00
C ASP A 132 -15.49 -9.41 8.59
N TYR A 133 -16.75 -9.82 8.45
CA TYR A 133 -17.52 -9.69 7.19
C TYR A 133 -18.04 -8.26 7.06
N GLY A 134 -17.14 -7.35 6.69
CA GLY A 134 -17.38 -5.92 6.65
C GLY A 134 -17.34 -5.26 8.03
N THR A 135 -17.17 -3.94 8.04
CA THR A 135 -17.30 -3.17 9.29
C THR A 135 -18.75 -3.13 9.75
N LYS A 136 -18.99 -2.90 11.05
CA LYS A 136 -20.34 -2.54 11.52
C LYS A 136 -20.76 -1.18 10.97
N ASN A 137 -22.06 -0.90 11.02
CA ASN A 137 -22.62 0.37 10.61
C ASN A 137 -22.25 1.48 11.61
N MET A 138 -21.41 2.41 11.16
CA MET A 138 -20.85 3.44 12.03
C MET A 138 -21.87 4.49 12.50
N VAL A 139 -23.06 4.54 11.88
CA VAL A 139 -24.17 5.40 12.34
C VAL A 139 -24.82 4.84 13.60
N LYS A 140 -24.78 3.51 13.78
CA LYS A 140 -25.42 2.80 14.90
C LYS A 140 -24.47 2.51 16.06
N GLY A 141 -23.17 2.74 15.88
CA GLY A 141 -22.13 2.43 16.86
C GLY A 141 -20.74 2.43 16.23
N PRO A 142 -19.70 1.96 16.92
CA PRO A 142 -18.37 1.88 16.34
C PRO A 142 -18.31 0.88 15.18
N ALA A 143 -17.54 1.21 14.13
CA ALA A 143 -17.35 0.35 12.96
C ALA A 143 -16.65 -0.98 13.30
N MET A 144 -15.81 -0.99 14.34
CA MET A 144 -15.06 -2.14 14.83
C MET A 144 -14.61 -1.90 16.27
N THR A 145 -14.16 -2.93 16.96
CA THR A 145 -13.50 -2.80 18.27
C THR A 145 -12.09 -2.23 18.14
N TYR A 146 -11.52 -1.76 19.25
CA TYR A 146 -10.12 -1.31 19.28
C TYR A 146 -9.15 -2.43 18.85
N ASP A 147 -9.36 -3.66 19.34
CA ASP A 147 -8.52 -4.81 19.00
C ASP A 147 -8.61 -5.16 17.50
N GLN A 148 -9.80 -5.03 16.90
CA GLN A 148 -9.97 -5.19 15.45
C GLN A 148 -9.21 -4.10 14.67
N ALA A 149 -9.19 -2.86 15.16
CA ALA A 149 -8.42 -1.78 14.54
C ALA A 149 -6.92 -2.03 14.63
N VAL A 150 -6.40 -2.45 15.80
CA VAL A 150 -4.99 -2.82 15.97
C VAL A 150 -4.62 -3.97 15.04
N LYS A 151 -5.43 -5.04 15.00
CA LYS A 151 -5.21 -6.18 14.10
C LYS A 151 -5.22 -5.77 12.63
N SER A 152 -6.07 -4.81 12.24
CA SER A 152 -6.09 -4.29 10.86
C SER A 152 -4.77 -3.59 10.49
N LEU A 153 -4.18 -2.83 11.42
CA LEU A 153 -2.86 -2.22 11.23
C LEU A 153 -1.76 -3.27 11.12
N GLU A 154 -1.81 -4.31 11.96
CA GLU A 154 -0.87 -5.43 11.89
C GLU A 154 -0.94 -6.17 10.55
N VAL A 155 -2.13 -6.35 9.98
CA VAL A 155 -2.30 -6.92 8.62
C VAL A 155 -1.62 -6.04 7.57
N GLY A 156 -1.75 -4.71 7.66
CA GLY A 156 -1.04 -3.79 6.78
C GLY A 156 0.48 -3.91 6.89
N ILE A 157 1.00 -4.03 8.12
CA ILE A 157 2.43 -4.28 8.38
C ILE A 157 2.85 -5.61 7.75
N GLU A 158 2.09 -6.68 7.94
CA GLU A 158 2.38 -8.00 7.36
C GLU A 158 2.40 -7.98 5.82
N ALA A 159 1.47 -7.26 5.19
CA ALA A 159 1.44 -7.10 3.75
C ALA A 159 2.70 -6.37 3.25
N ALA A 160 3.10 -5.29 3.93
CA ALA A 160 4.33 -4.56 3.59
C ALA A 160 5.58 -5.43 3.78
N GLU A 161 5.70 -6.13 4.92
CA GLU A 161 6.81 -7.05 5.21
C GLU A 161 6.89 -8.18 4.15
N LYS A 162 5.75 -8.74 3.74
CA LYS A 162 5.71 -9.76 2.68
C LYS A 162 6.30 -9.25 1.37
N MET A 163 5.97 -8.02 0.97
CA MET A 163 6.52 -7.42 -0.25
C MET A 163 8.00 -7.07 -0.07
N ILE A 164 8.40 -6.48 1.05
CA ILE A 164 9.82 -6.19 1.33
C ILE A 164 10.67 -7.47 1.27
N ASN A 165 10.21 -8.56 1.90
CA ASN A 165 10.91 -9.85 1.93
C ASN A 165 11.01 -10.51 0.54
N LYS A 166 10.09 -10.19 -0.38
CA LYS A 166 10.16 -10.61 -1.80
C LYS A 166 11.04 -9.70 -2.66
N GLY A 167 11.68 -8.69 -2.07
CA GLY A 167 12.61 -7.77 -2.72
C GLY A 167 11.94 -6.63 -3.48
N TYR A 168 10.75 -6.18 -3.05
CA TYR A 168 10.12 -5.00 -3.62
C TYR A 168 10.72 -3.72 -3.03
N ASP A 169 11.04 -2.76 -3.91
CA ASP A 169 11.71 -1.51 -3.54
C ASP A 169 10.73 -0.40 -3.18
N ILE A 170 9.51 -0.46 -3.73
CA ILE A 170 8.46 0.53 -3.50
C ILE A 170 7.10 -0.16 -3.44
N ILE A 171 6.26 0.33 -2.53
CA ILE A 171 4.89 -0.13 -2.32
C ILE A 171 3.96 1.07 -2.45
N ALA A 172 2.94 0.94 -3.28
CA ALA A 172 1.79 1.83 -3.32
C ALA A 172 0.59 1.16 -2.65
N THR A 173 -0.32 1.95 -2.10
CA THR A 173 -1.56 1.48 -1.46
C THR A 173 -2.77 1.82 -2.33
N GLY A 174 -3.81 0.98 -2.29
CA GLY A 174 -5.08 1.21 -2.95
C GLY A 174 -6.21 0.36 -2.41
#